data_AF-H1LSI9-F1
#
_entry.id   AF-H1LSI9-F1
#
_cell.length_a   1.000
_cell.length_b   1.000
_cell.length_c   1.000
_cell.angle_alpha   90.00
_cell.angle_beta   90.00
_cell.angle_gamma   90.00
#
_symmetry.space_group_name_H-M   'P 1'
#
loop_
_entity.id
_entity.type
_entity.pdbx_description
1 polymer ?
#
loop_
_entity_poly.entity_id
_entity_poly.type
_entity_poly.pdbx_seq_one_letter_code
_entity_poly.pdbx_strand_id
1 'polypeptide(L)'
;MFVFARFIVFKLMGSDYDAAVLAAGTCGFGMGATPNAMANMQAVTEKYLPSVKAFLIVPIVGSMFADFLNSLTITFFINFLS
;
A
#
# COMPACT_ATOMS: atom_id res chain seq x y z
N MET A 1 -4.86 -10.97 -4.83
CA MET A 1 -5.01 -9.50 -4.63
C MET A 1 -6.47 -9.08 -4.49
N PHE A 2 -7.35 -9.33 -5.46
CA PHE A 2 -8.77 -8.92 -5.40
C PHE A 2 -9.54 -9.46 -4.16
N VAL A 3 -9.35 -10.73 -3.81
CA VAL A 3 -10.00 -11.35 -2.63
C VAL A 3 -9.47 -10.76 -1.32
N PHE A 4 -8.17 -10.44 -1.27
CA PHE A 4 -7.49 -9.88 -0.09
C PHE A 4 -7.88 -8.42 0.15
N ALA A 5 -7.93 -7.64 -0.93
CA ALA A 5 -8.36 -6.25 -0.92
C ALA A 5 -9.83 -6.13 -0.46
N ARG A 6 -10.70 -7.06 -0.88
CA ARG A 6 -12.12 -7.05 -0.50
C ARG A 6 -12.43 -7.61 0.89
N PHE A 7 -11.77 -8.70 1.30
CA PHE A 7 -12.10 -9.36 2.58
C PHE A 7 -11.30 -8.84 3.77
N ILE A 8 -10.06 -8.38 3.55
CA ILE A 8 -9.15 -7.96 4.62
C ILE A 8 -9.05 -6.44 4.65
N VAL A 9 -8.63 -5.79 3.57
CA VAL A 9 -8.43 -4.32 3.57
C VAL A 9 -9.75 -3.57 3.76
N PHE A 10 -10.79 -3.92 2.98
CA PHE A 10 -12.08 -3.25 3.07
C PHE A 10 -12.78 -3.42 4.43
N LYS A 11 -12.55 -4.56 5.09
CA LYS A 11 -13.24 -4.93 6.34
C LYS A 11 -12.49 -4.45 7.59
N LEU A 12 -11.15 -4.39 7.54
CA LEU A 12 -10.33 -3.80 8.61
C LEU A 12 -10.40 -2.28 8.64
N MET A 13 -10.59 -1.65 7.48
CA MET A 13 -10.49 -0.20 7.33
C MET A 13 -11.85 0.51 7.45
N GLY A 14 -12.85 -0.15 8.05
CA GLY A 14 -14.12 0.46 8.43
C GLY A 14 -15.21 0.45 7.35
N SER A 15 -14.95 -0.12 6.17
CA SER A 15 -15.87 -0.11 5.02
C SER A 15 -16.14 1.28 4.42
N ASP A 16 -15.24 2.23 4.66
CA ASP A 16 -15.33 3.60 4.12
C ASP A 16 -14.77 3.71 2.70
N TYR A 17 -15.08 4.83 2.03
CA TYR A 17 -14.56 5.13 0.69
C TYR A 17 -13.02 5.15 0.65
N ASP A 18 -12.38 5.60 1.72
CA ASP A 18 -10.91 5.55 1.88
C ASP A 18 -10.38 4.10 1.83
N ALA A 19 -11.13 3.13 2.36
CA ALA A 19 -10.80 1.70 2.31
C ALA A 19 -10.90 1.13 0.88
N ALA A 20 -11.85 1.61 0.08
CA ALA A 20 -11.99 1.25 -1.33
C ALA A 20 -10.77 1.72 -2.13
N VAL A 21 -10.32 2.96 -1.90
CA VAL A 21 -9.15 3.53 -2.55
C VAL A 21 -7.87 2.82 -2.10
N LEU A 22 -7.74 2.47 -0.81
CA LEU A 22 -6.60 1.68 -0.32
C LEU A 22 -6.56 0.27 -0.90
N ALA A 23 -7.72 -0.36 -1.05
CA ALA A 23 -7.86 -1.67 -1.70
C ALA A 23 -7.40 -1.63 -3.17
N ALA A 24 -7.72 -0.55 -3.89
CA ALA A 24 -7.20 -0.33 -5.24
C ALA A 24 -5.68 -0.08 -5.22
N GLY A 25 -5.18 0.75 -4.31
CA GLY A 25 -3.76 1.03 -4.16
C GLY A 25 -2.93 -0.22 -3.82
N THR A 26 -3.39 -1.06 -2.90
CA THR A 26 -2.72 -2.31 -2.53
C THR A 26 -2.69 -3.33 -3.67
N CYS A 27 -3.76 -3.43 -4.47
CA CYS A 27 -3.75 -4.20 -5.72
C CYS A 27 -2.70 -3.66 -6.71
N GLY A 28 -2.60 -2.33 -6.87
CA GLY A 28 -1.61 -1.70 -7.75
C GLY A 28 -0.17 -1.88 -7.25
N PHE A 29 0.05 -1.76 -5.94
CA PHE A 29 1.33 -2.01 -5.30
C PHE A 29 1.80 -3.46 -5.55
N GLY A 30 0.90 -4.43 -5.41
CA GLY A 30 1.21 -5.85 -5.64
C GLY A 30 1.57 -6.21 -7.09
N MET A 31 1.22 -5.38 -8.07
CA MET A 31 1.63 -5.55 -9.48
C MET A 31 2.94 -4.84 -9.82
N GLY A 32 3.55 -4.10 -8.89
CA GLY A 32 4.77 -3.35 -9.15
C GLY A 32 5.34 -2.70 -7.89
N ALA A 33 5.48 -1.38 -7.92
CA ALA A 33 6.00 -0.59 -6.81
C ALA A 33 5.00 0.51 -6.43
N THR A 34 5.38 1.34 -5.45
CA THR A 34 4.64 2.54 -5.00
C THR A 34 4.04 3.40 -6.12
N PRO A 35 4.72 3.70 -7.25
CA PRO A 35 4.12 4.49 -8.34
C PRO A 35 2.92 3.81 -9.00
N ASN A 36 2.90 2.48 -9.09
CA ASN A 36 1.77 1.73 -9.66
C ASN A 36 0.56 1.76 -8.72
N ALA A 37 0.81 1.70 -7.41
CA ALA A 37 -0.23 1.90 -6.40
C ALA A 37 -0.86 3.30 -6.52
N MET A 38 -0.02 4.33 -6.66
CA MET A 38 -0.46 5.72 -6.82
C MET A 38 -1.27 5.92 -8.11
N ALA A 39 -0.82 5.36 -9.23
CA ALA A 39 -1.55 5.41 -10.50
C ALA A 39 -2.92 4.73 -10.42
N ASN A 40 -3.00 3.56 -9.76
CA ASN A 40 -4.26 2.84 -9.60
C ASN A 40 -5.23 3.56 -8.65
N MET A 41 -4.70 4.17 -7.57
CA MET A 41 -5.51 5.04 -6.72
C MET A 41 -5.98 6.28 -7.47
N GLN A 42 -5.14 6.88 -8.32
CA GLN A 42 -5.47 8.06 -9.13
C GLN A 42 -6.65 7.77 -10.07
N ALA A 43 -6.60 6.66 -10.80
CA ALA A 43 -7.68 6.23 -11.69
C ALA A 43 -9.02 6.02 -10.97
N VAL A 44 -8.99 5.55 -9.71
CA VAL A 44 -10.20 5.40 -8.89
C VAL A 44 -10.68 6.76 -8.37
N THR A 45 -9.77 7.60 -7.85
CA THR A 45 -10.12 8.92 -7.33
C THR A 45 -10.59 9.90 -8.40
N GLU A 46 -10.14 9.76 -9.65
CA GLU A 46 -10.56 10.56 -10.80
C GLU A 46 -12.01 10.26 -11.22
N LYS A 47 -12.47 9.03 -10.99
CA LYS A 47 -13.82 8.58 -11.39
C LYS A 47 -14.90 8.80 -10.32
N TYR A 48 -14.51 8.94 -9.06
CA TYR A 48 -15.44 9.00 -7.92
C TYR A 48 -15.20 10.25 -7.06
N LEU A 49 -14.31 10.19 -6.07
CA LEU A 49 -13.86 11.31 -5.25
C LEU A 49 -12.39 11.17 -4.85
N PRO A 50 -11.66 12.27 -4.68
CA PRO A 50 -10.29 12.25 -4.16
C PRO A 50 -10.25 11.81 -2.69
N SER A 51 -9.41 10.82 -2.38
CA SER A 51 -9.12 10.36 -1.01
C SER A 51 -7.69 10.71 -0.63
N VAL A 52 -7.52 11.77 0.16
CA VAL A 52 -6.21 12.26 0.60
C VAL A 52 -5.57 11.32 1.63
N LYS A 53 -6.39 10.68 2.49
CA LYS A 53 -5.89 9.77 3.52
C LYS A 53 -5.22 8.54 2.92
N ALA A 54 -5.82 7.97 1.86
CA ALA A 54 -5.27 6.81 1.19
C ALA A 54 -3.94 7.12 0.48
N PHE A 55 -3.88 8.28 -0.19
CA PHE A 55 -2.68 8.76 -0.87
C PHE A 55 -1.51 9.07 0.06
N LEU A 56 -1.76 9.38 1.34
CA LEU A 56 -0.70 9.61 2.31
C LEU A 56 -0.14 8.29 2.89
N ILE A 57 -1.03 7.35 3.22
CA ILE A 57 -0.67 6.09 3.90
C ILE A 57 0.13 5.16 2.99
N VAL A 58 -0.28 5.02 1.73
CA VAL A 58 0.35 4.07 0.78
C VAL A 58 1.85 4.32 0.56
N PRO A 59 2.33 5.54 0.27
CA PRO A 59 3.76 5.78 0.09
C PRO A 59 4.55 5.66 1.40
N ILE A 60 3.98 6.06 2.53
CA ILE A 60 4.66 5.92 3.84
C ILE A 60 4.90 4.44 4.14
N VAL A 61 3.88 3.59 3.99
CA VAL A 61 3.99 2.16 4.26
C VAL A 61 4.77 1.42 3.16
N GLY A 62 4.53 1.77 1.90
CA GLY A 62 5.09 1.06 0.75
C GLY A 62 6.55 1.39 0.43
N SER A 63 6.98 2.64 0.65
CA SER A 63 8.36 3.07 0.40
C SER A 63 9.15 3.21 1.70
N MET A 64 8.71 4.06 2.64
CA MET A 64 9.55 4.34 3.82
C MET A 64 9.71 3.14 4.75
N PHE A 65 8.62 2.43 5.05
CA PHE A 65 8.72 1.23 5.91
C PHE A 65 9.44 0.07 5.23
N ALA A 66 9.30 -0.07 3.91
CA ALA A 66 10.03 -1.08 3.14
C ALA A 66 11.55 -0.84 3.22
N ASP A 67 12.00 0.41 3.08
CA ASP A 67 13.42 0.76 3.21
C ASP A 67 13.95 0.51 4.64
N PHE A 68 13.14 0.80 5.66
CA PHE A 68 13.49 0.58 7.05
C PHE A 68 13.66 -0.93 7.37
N LEU A 69 12.71 -1.76 6.93
CA LEU A 69 12.78 -3.21 7.08
C LEU A 69 13.93 -3.81 6.28
N ASN A 70 14.20 -3.29 5.08
CA ASN A 70 15.32 -3.73 4.25
C ASN A 70 16.66 -3.46 4.94
N SER A 71 16.87 -2.25 5.46
CA SER A 71 18.10 -1.89 6.19
C SER A 71 18.28 -2.74 7.46
N LEU A 72 17.19 -2.97 8.21
CA LEU A 72 17.20 -3.83 9.39
C LEU A 72 17.53 -5.29 9.04
N THR A 73 16.92 -5.80 7.97
CA THR A 73 17.14 -7.18 7.49
C THR A 73 18.59 -7.36 7.04
N ILE A 74 19.13 -6.43 6.26
CA ILE A 74 20.55 -6.45 5.84
C ILE A 74 21.46 -6.43 7.07
N THR A 75 21.21 -5.54 8.03
CA THR A 75 22.02 -5.44 9.26
C THR A 75 21.94 -6.73 10.09
N PHE A 76 20.77 -7.35 10.15
CA PHE A 76 20.55 -8.63 10.83
C PHE A 76 21.30 -9.77 10.14
N PHE A 77 21.18 -9.89 8.81
CA PHE A 77 21.92 -10.90 8.04
C PHE A 77 23.44 -10.71 8.12
N ILE A 78 23.94 -9.46 8.11
CA ILE A 78 25.37 -9.17 8.30
C ILE A 78 25.85 -9.63 9.68
N ASN A 79 25.07 -9.37 10.75
CA ASN A 79 25.42 -9.82 12.10
C ASN A 79 25.27 -11.33 12.29
N PHE A 80 24.40 -11.99 11.54
CA PHE A 80 24.14 -13.43 11.67
C PHE A 80 25.11 -14.29 10.84
N LEU A 81 25.68 -13.75 9.77
CA LEU A 81 26.63 -14.44 8.89
C LEU A 81 28.11 -14.15 9.20
N SER A 82 28.39 -13.20 10.10
CA SER A 82 29.72 -12.89 10.65
C SER A 82 29.98 -13.63 11.96
#